data_AF-A0A844BV08-F1
#
_entry.id   AF-A0A844BV08-F1
#
_cell.length_a   1.000
_cell.length_b   1.000
_cell.length_c   1.000
_cell.angle_alpha   90.00
_cell.angle_beta   90.00
_cell.angle_gamma   90.00
#
_symmetry.space_group_name_H-M   'P 1'
#
loop_
_entity.id
_entity.type
_entity.pdbx_description
1 polymer ?
#
loop_
_entity_poly.entity_id
_entity_poly.type
_entity_poly.pdbx_seq_one_letter_code
_entity_poly.pdbx_strand_id
1 'polypeptide(L)'
;MKQLSIKPNYLVKTDNIGFLFPVVWSSIALIWGVLFHEVSGAIFISIMSLFFVWLTYKLTSFVLSFQQHSGIVSNGHYDQAIKFLWFVSAFGFLVSIANAVLFQPEKHMYYQAVFSIVSFGFALASARKWGCHYVAK
;
A
#
# COMPACT_ATOMS: atom_id res chain seq x y z
N MET A 1 33.72 -1.64 -0.28
CA MET A 1 32.37 -1.61 -0.91
C MET A 1 31.33 -1.81 0.19
N LYS A 2 30.41 -0.86 0.42
CA LYS A 2 29.30 -1.08 1.38
C LYS A 2 28.40 -2.15 0.78
N GLN A 3 28.26 -3.27 1.49
CA GLN A 3 27.38 -4.36 1.11
C GLN A 3 25.95 -3.82 0.97
N LEU A 4 25.34 -3.96 -0.22
CA LEU A 4 23.93 -3.61 -0.39
C LEU A 4 23.10 -4.45 0.59
N SER A 5 22.17 -3.81 1.26
CA SER A 5 21.31 -4.44 2.25
C SER A 5 20.43 -5.50 1.60
N ILE A 6 20.42 -6.71 2.18
CA ILE A 6 19.56 -7.81 1.74
C ILE A 6 18.10 -7.39 1.93
N LYS A 7 17.26 -7.61 0.91
CA LYS A 7 15.83 -7.29 0.96
C LYS A 7 15.16 -8.05 2.10
N PRO A 8 14.54 -7.36 3.07
CA PRO A 8 13.82 -8.02 4.16
C PRO A 8 12.69 -8.91 3.65
N ASN A 9 12.47 -10.06 4.31
CA ASN A 9 11.47 -11.05 3.91
C ASN A 9 10.04 -10.49 3.79
N TYR A 10 9.65 -9.54 4.64
CA TYR A 10 8.32 -8.94 4.56
C TYR A 10 8.14 -8.11 3.27
N LEU A 11 9.19 -7.42 2.80
CA LEU A 11 9.16 -6.71 1.51
C LEU A 11 9.12 -7.70 0.34
N VAL A 12 9.84 -8.83 0.43
CA VAL A 12 9.76 -9.90 -0.58
C VAL A 12 8.33 -10.44 -0.66
N LYS A 13 7.70 -10.73 0.48
CA LYS A 13 6.31 -11.20 0.53
C LYS A 13 5.33 -10.18 -0.07
N THR A 14 5.45 -8.90 0.30
CA THR A 14 4.60 -7.84 -0.27
C THR A 14 4.76 -7.71 -1.78
N ASP A 15 5.97 -7.83 -2.31
CA ASP A 15 6.23 -7.76 -3.74
C ASP A 15 5.65 -8.96 -4.51
N ASN A 16 5.82 -10.17 -3.95
CA ASN A 16 5.27 -11.40 -4.51
C ASN A 16 3.74 -11.40 -4.54
N ILE A 17 3.11 -10.90 -3.47
CA ILE A 17 1.65 -10.72 -3.42
C ILE A 17 1.22 -9.66 -4.43
N GLY A 18 1.93 -8.54 -4.51
CA GLY A 18 1.69 -7.51 -5.51
C GLY A 18 0.25 -6.97 -5.46
N PHE A 19 -0.29 -6.66 -6.64
CA PHE A 19 -1.66 -6.18 -6.78
C PHE A 19 -2.73 -7.24 -6.55
N LEU A 20 -2.37 -8.52 -6.37
CA LEU A 20 -3.34 -9.59 -6.11
C LEU A 20 -4.12 -9.33 -4.82
N PHE A 21 -3.46 -8.84 -3.76
CA PHE A 21 -4.11 -8.59 -2.48
C PHE A 21 -5.21 -7.52 -2.56
N PRO A 22 -4.95 -6.31 -3.12
CA PRO A 22 -6.00 -5.34 -3.38
C PRO A 22 -7.15 -5.88 -4.24
N VAL A 23 -6.85 -6.67 -5.28
CA VAL A 23 -7.88 -7.27 -6.14
C VAL A 23 -8.77 -8.21 -5.34
N VAL A 24 -8.18 -9.15 -4.59
CA VAL A 24 -8.94 -10.09 -3.74
C VAL A 24 -9.77 -9.35 -2.69
N TRP A 25 -9.18 -8.33 -2.05
CA TRP A 25 -9.88 -7.50 -1.06
C TRP A 25 -11.11 -6.81 -1.67
N SER A 26 -10.94 -6.13 -2.80
CA SER A 26 -12.04 -5.43 -3.49
C SER A 26 -13.08 -6.40 -4.07
N SER A 27 -12.70 -7.61 -4.48
CA SER A 27 -13.64 -8.64 -4.93
C SER A 27 -14.51 -9.18 -3.79
N ILE A 28 -13.90 -9.49 -2.63
CA ILE A 28 -14.65 -9.92 -1.44
C ILE A 28 -15.57 -8.79 -0.97
N ALA A 29 -15.06 -7.57 -0.91
CA ALA A 29 -15.83 -6.38 -0.61
C ALA A 29 -17.04 -6.22 -1.53
N LEU A 30 -16.84 -6.35 -2.85
CA LEU A 30 -17.91 -6.24 -3.82
C LEU A 30 -19.01 -7.29 -3.60
N ILE A 31 -18.64 -8.57 -3.40
CA ILE A 31 -19.61 -9.64 -3.14
C ILE A 31 -20.41 -9.31 -1.88
N TRP A 32 -19.74 -8.89 -0.80
CA TRP A 32 -20.39 -8.51 0.44
C TRP A 32 -21.32 -7.30 0.27
N GLY A 33 -20.86 -6.27 -0.43
CA GLY A 33 -21.62 -5.06 -0.68
C GLY A 33 -22.85 -5.29 -1.55
N VAL A 34 -22.79 -6.20 -2.54
CA VAL A 34 -23.95 -6.59 -3.35
C VAL A 34 -25.00 -7.34 -2.54
N LEU A 35 -24.58 -8.14 -1.55
CA LEU A 35 -25.50 -8.94 -0.73
C LEU A 35 -26.16 -8.14 0.39
N PHE A 36 -25.46 -7.15 0.97
CA PHE A 36 -25.88 -6.51 2.23
C PHE A 36 -25.96 -4.98 2.17
N HIS A 37 -25.50 -4.35 1.09
CA HIS A 37 -25.46 -2.88 0.96
C HIS A 37 -26.00 -2.42 -0.40
N GLU A 38 -25.93 -1.12 -0.67
CA GLU A 38 -26.36 -0.54 -1.95
C GLU A 38 -25.39 -0.96 -3.08
N VAL A 39 -25.92 -1.60 -4.11
CA VAL A 39 -25.15 -2.17 -5.23
C VAL A 39 -24.29 -1.13 -5.95
N SER A 40 -24.85 0.05 -6.22
CA SER A 40 -24.16 1.18 -6.86
C SER A 40 -22.94 1.61 -6.04
N GLY A 41 -23.12 1.79 -4.72
CA GLY A 41 -22.09 2.16 -3.78
C GLY A 41 -21.02 1.08 -3.62
N ALA A 42 -21.41 -0.20 -3.60
CA ALA A 42 -20.51 -1.33 -3.51
C ALA A 42 -19.60 -1.44 -4.74
N ILE A 43 -20.15 -1.30 -5.95
CA ILE A 43 -19.39 -1.28 -7.20
C ILE A 43 -18.42 -0.09 -7.19
N PHE A 44 -18.93 1.10 -6.87
CA PHE A 44 -18.14 2.33 -6.88
C PHE A 44 -16.95 2.25 -5.92
N ILE A 45 -17.17 1.88 -4.65
CA ILE A 45 -16.11 1.85 -3.64
C ILE A 45 -15.04 0.80 -3.96
N SER A 46 -15.43 -0.36 -4.49
CA SER A 46 -14.47 -1.42 -4.85
C SER A 46 -13.57 -1.00 -6.02
N ILE A 47 -14.13 -0.37 -7.05
CA ILE A 47 -13.37 0.16 -8.20
C ILE A 47 -12.47 1.32 -7.75
N MET A 48 -13.01 2.27 -6.99
CA MET A 48 -12.24 3.41 -6.52
C MET A 48 -11.09 2.97 -5.62
N SER A 49 -11.31 2.01 -4.73
CA SER A 49 -10.24 1.48 -3.87
C SER A 49 -9.08 0.93 -4.69
N LEU A 50 -9.35 0.15 -5.76
CA LEU A 50 -8.31 -0.34 -6.66
C LEU A 50 -7.58 0.80 -7.39
N PHE A 51 -8.33 1.77 -7.89
CA PHE A 51 -7.75 2.95 -8.55
C PHE A 51 -6.83 3.72 -7.59
N PHE A 52 -7.24 3.94 -6.35
CA PHE A 52 -6.43 4.64 -5.35
C PHE A 52 -5.22 3.83 -4.90
N VAL A 53 -5.29 2.49 -4.80
CA VAL A 53 -4.11 1.63 -4.59
C VAL A 53 -3.12 1.82 -5.75
N TRP A 54 -3.58 1.78 -7.00
CA TRP A 54 -2.73 2.00 -8.16
C TRP A 54 -2.11 3.41 -8.17
N LEU A 55 -2.91 4.44 -7.89
CA LEU A 55 -2.47 5.83 -7.87
C LEU A 55 -1.42 6.07 -6.77
N THR A 56 -1.69 5.63 -5.54
CA THR A 56 -0.75 5.75 -4.42
C THR A 56 0.54 4.97 -4.70
N TYR A 57 0.45 3.77 -5.27
CA TYR A 57 1.61 3.02 -5.74
C TYR A 57 2.44 3.81 -6.76
N LYS A 58 1.81 4.41 -7.77
CA LYS A 58 2.50 5.17 -8.83
C LYS A 58 3.18 6.41 -8.28
N LEU A 59 2.45 7.23 -7.51
CA LEU A 59 2.99 8.45 -6.91
C LEU A 59 4.18 8.14 -5.98
N THR A 60 4.02 7.16 -5.11
CA THR A 60 5.07 6.74 -4.18
C THR A 60 6.28 6.18 -4.92
N SER A 61 6.05 5.34 -5.93
CA SER A 61 7.12 4.78 -6.75
C SER A 61 7.89 5.87 -7.50
N PHE A 62 7.20 6.90 -7.97
CA PHE A 62 7.81 8.06 -8.62
C PHE A 62 8.71 8.82 -7.65
N VAL A 63 8.20 9.17 -6.47
CA VAL A 63 9.00 9.86 -5.43
C VAL A 63 10.23 9.05 -5.04
N LEU A 64 10.07 7.75 -4.78
CA LEU A 64 11.18 6.88 -4.39
C LEU A 64 12.20 6.64 -5.52
N SER A 65 11.82 6.85 -6.78
CA SER A 65 12.73 6.70 -7.92
C SER A 65 13.79 7.81 -8.02
N PHE A 66 13.55 8.97 -7.41
CA PHE A 66 14.54 10.05 -7.37
C PHE A 66 15.83 9.61 -6.67
N GLN A 67 15.76 8.69 -5.70
CA GLN A 67 16.95 8.20 -5.01
C GLN A 67 18.01 7.64 -5.97
N GLN A 68 17.60 6.90 -7.00
CA GLN A 68 18.54 6.34 -7.99
C GLN A 68 19.22 7.41 -8.83
N HIS A 69 18.56 8.55 -9.03
CA HIS A 69 18.99 9.58 -9.97
C HIS A 69 19.83 10.66 -9.29
N SER A 70 19.44 11.12 -8.11
CA SER A 70 20.06 12.26 -7.44
C SER A 70 20.79 11.90 -6.14
N GLY A 71 20.59 10.70 -5.59
CA GLY A 71 21.25 10.29 -4.34
C GLY A 71 20.97 11.24 -3.18
N ILE A 72 19.74 11.76 -3.11
CA ILE A 72 19.30 12.78 -2.15
C ILE A 72 19.68 12.42 -0.71
N VAL A 73 19.55 11.13 -0.36
CA VAL A 73 19.90 10.61 0.96
C VAL A 73 20.94 9.49 0.87
N SER A 74 21.63 9.23 1.98
CA SER A 74 22.52 8.07 2.05
C SER A 74 21.75 6.75 1.87
N ASN A 75 22.35 5.74 1.24
CA ASN A 75 21.68 4.45 1.00
C ASN A 75 21.15 3.79 2.30
N GLY A 76 21.84 3.98 3.43
CA GLY A 76 21.36 3.49 4.72
C GLY A 76 20.11 4.21 5.24
N HIS A 77 20.01 5.54 5.02
CA HIS A 77 18.80 6.29 5.36
C HIS A 77 17.65 5.99 4.42
N TYR A 78 17.94 5.75 3.14
CA TYR A 78 16.95 5.28 2.17
C TYR A 78 16.32 3.96 2.61
N ASP A 79 17.14 2.98 3.01
CA ASP A 79 16.64 1.71 3.52
C ASP A 79 15.70 1.91 4.71
N GLN A 80 16.09 2.75 5.67
CA GLN A 80 15.23 3.06 6.82
C GLN A 80 13.92 3.74 6.40
N ALA A 81 13.97 4.66 5.44
CA ALA A 81 12.78 5.32 4.90
C ALA A 81 11.83 4.32 4.23
N ILE A 82 12.35 3.35 3.45
CA ILE A 82 11.55 2.29 2.83
C ILE A 82 10.90 1.40 3.90
N LYS A 83 11.65 1.01 4.94
CA LYS A 83 11.12 0.19 6.04
C LYS A 83 10.04 0.95 6.81
N PHE A 84 10.29 2.21 7.12
CA PHE A 84 9.33 3.08 7.80
C PHE A 84 8.06 3.26 6.99
N LEU A 85 8.18 3.56 5.69
CA LEU A 85 7.04 3.73 4.81
C LEU A 85 6.20 2.46 4.73
N TRP A 86 6.83 1.30 4.55
CA TRP A 86 6.13 0.01 4.58
C TRP A 86 5.41 -0.21 5.92
N PHE A 87 6.07 0.06 7.05
CA PHE A 87 5.49 -0.13 8.38
C PHE A 87 4.29 0.78 8.61
N VAL A 88 4.41 2.08 8.33
CA VAL A 88 3.31 3.04 8.44
C VAL A 88 2.14 2.67 7.54
N SER A 89 2.42 2.13 6.35
CA SER A 89 1.40 1.66 5.42
C SER A 89 0.62 0.46 5.97
N ALA A 90 1.34 -0.55 6.48
CA ALA A 90 0.74 -1.72 7.09
C ALA A 90 -0.04 -1.38 8.36
N PHE A 91 0.53 -0.50 9.20
CA PHE A 91 -0.13 0.00 10.40
C PHE A 91 -1.38 0.83 10.04
N GLY A 92 -1.28 1.71 9.04
CA GLY A 92 -2.40 2.52 8.55
C GLY A 92 -3.55 1.68 8.01
N PHE A 93 -3.25 0.57 7.31
CA PHE A 93 -4.26 -0.40 6.90
C PHE A 93 -5.00 -1.00 8.11
N LEU A 94 -4.27 -1.51 9.11
CA LEU A 94 -4.85 -2.11 10.31
C LEU A 94 -5.66 -1.09 11.14
N VAL A 95 -5.13 0.11 11.33
CA VAL A 95 -5.81 1.19 12.06
C VAL A 95 -7.06 1.63 11.32
N SER A 96 -7.04 1.69 9.99
CA SER A 96 -8.22 2.06 9.20
C SER A 96 -9.35 1.05 9.35
N ILE A 97 -9.03 -0.25 9.37
CA ILE A 97 -9.99 -1.32 9.67
C ILE A 97 -10.50 -1.21 11.11
N ALA A 98 -9.61 -1.11 12.10
CA ALA A 98 -10.00 -1.00 13.50
C ALA A 98 -10.90 0.22 13.73
N ASN A 99 -10.56 1.36 13.10
CA ASN A 99 -11.35 2.57 13.17
C ASN A 99 -12.74 2.40 12.53
N ALA A 100 -12.81 1.72 11.39
CA ALA A 100 -14.08 1.40 10.74
C ALA A 100 -14.98 0.54 11.63
N VAL A 101 -14.42 -0.48 12.29
CA VAL A 101 -15.21 -1.43 13.11
C VAL A 101 -15.60 -0.84 14.46
N LEU A 102 -14.73 -0.07 15.11
CA LEU A 102 -14.93 0.36 16.50
C LEU A 102 -15.59 1.73 16.65
N PHE A 103 -15.43 2.62 15.66
CA PHE A 103 -15.77 4.04 15.83
C PHE A 103 -16.68 4.60 14.74
N GLN A 104 -16.96 3.86 13.66
CA GLN A 104 -17.84 4.34 12.59
C GLN A 104 -19.29 3.89 12.79
N PRO A 105 -20.26 4.71 12.39
CA PRO A 105 -21.64 4.27 12.27
C PRO A 105 -21.74 3.06 11.31
N GLU A 106 -22.67 2.14 11.57
CA GLU A 106 -22.85 0.92 10.76
C GLU A 106 -22.94 1.19 9.25
N LYS A 107 -23.58 2.29 8.87
CA LYS A 107 -23.73 2.72 7.47
C LYS A 107 -22.41 3.06 6.77
N HIS A 108 -21.37 3.46 7.52
CA HIS A 108 -20.07 3.87 6.97
C HIS A 108 -18.96 2.84 7.20
N MET A 109 -19.15 1.92 8.15
CA MET A 109 -18.19 0.86 8.48
C MET A 109 -17.73 0.09 7.23
N TYR A 110 -18.67 -0.36 6.39
CA TYR A 110 -18.37 -1.08 5.16
C TYR A 110 -17.46 -0.27 4.23
N TYR A 111 -17.88 0.95 3.85
CA TYR A 111 -17.14 1.77 2.89
C TYR A 111 -15.73 2.10 3.38
N GLN A 112 -15.57 2.41 4.67
CA GLN A 112 -14.26 2.71 5.24
C GLN A 112 -13.37 1.48 5.34
N ALA A 113 -13.94 0.32 5.72
CA ALA A 113 -13.19 -0.94 5.75
C ALA A 113 -12.71 -1.33 4.35
N VAL A 114 -13.54 -1.20 3.32
CA VAL A 114 -13.14 -1.48 1.93
C VAL A 114 -12.02 -0.53 1.49
N PHE A 115 -12.15 0.76 1.80
CA PHE A 115 -11.18 1.78 1.39
C PHE A 115 -9.83 1.69 2.13
N SER A 116 -9.76 1.00 3.28
CA SER A 116 -8.51 0.81 4.04
C SER A 116 -7.35 0.27 3.19
N ILE A 117 -7.66 -0.55 2.17
CA ILE A 117 -6.70 -1.20 1.28
C ILE A 117 -5.81 -0.22 0.53
N VAL A 118 -6.22 1.05 0.38
CA VAL A 118 -5.43 2.10 -0.28
C VAL A 118 -4.04 2.25 0.32
N SER A 119 -3.90 2.07 1.64
CA SER A 119 -2.59 2.12 2.31
C SER A 119 -1.61 1.07 1.77
N PHE A 120 -2.10 -0.05 1.23
CA PHE A 120 -1.25 -1.10 0.65
C PHE A 120 -0.47 -0.61 -0.59
N GLY A 121 -0.96 0.39 -1.32
CA GLY A 121 -0.23 0.96 -2.47
C GLY A 121 1.15 1.51 -2.09
N PHE A 122 1.25 2.14 -0.92
CA PHE A 122 2.51 2.62 -0.35
C PHE A 122 3.43 1.46 0.08
N ALA A 123 2.88 0.42 0.69
CA ALA A 123 3.62 -0.79 1.06
C ALA A 123 4.21 -1.49 -0.17
N LEU A 124 3.42 -1.61 -1.25
CA LEU A 124 3.86 -2.21 -2.50
C LEU A 124 4.94 -1.39 -3.19
N ALA A 125 4.80 -0.06 -3.22
CA ALA A 125 5.83 0.82 -3.77
C ALA A 125 7.16 0.69 -2.99
N SER A 126 7.07 0.67 -1.66
CA SER A 126 8.22 0.45 -0.77
C SER A 126 8.92 -0.87 -1.07
N ALA A 127 8.15 -1.95 -1.21
CA ALA A 127 8.67 -3.27 -1.51
C ALA A 127 9.39 -3.34 -2.88
N ARG A 128 8.82 -2.71 -3.92
CA ARG A 128 9.38 -2.72 -5.28
C ARG A 128 10.55 -1.76 -5.48
N LYS A 129 10.66 -0.74 -4.62
CA LYS A 129 11.76 0.23 -4.66
C LYS A 129 12.88 -0.09 -3.67
N TRP A 130 12.81 -1.23 -2.98
CA TRP A 130 13.97 -1.73 -2.24
C TRP A 130 15.18 -1.91 -3.18
N GLY A 131 16.36 -1.44 -2.76
CA GLY A 131 17.58 -1.57 -3.56
C GLY A 131 17.69 -0.57 -4.71
N CYS A 132 16.75 0.37 -4.84
CA CYS A 132 16.87 1.55 -5.71
C CYS A 132 17.88 2.56 -5.14
N HIS A 133 19.09 2.08 -4.83
CA HIS A 133 20.18 2.84 -4.27
C HIS A 133 20.82 3.76 -5.29
N TYR A 134 21.43 4.84 -4.79
CA TYR A 134 22.26 5.69 -5.62
C TYR A 134 23.58 4.99 -5.94
N VAL A 135 23.95 5.02 -7.21
CA VAL A 135 25.26 4.58 -7.71
C VAL A 135 25.96 5.80 -8.25
N ALA A 136 27.02 6.25 -7.56
CA ALA A 136 27.86 7.33 -8.05
C ALA A 136 28.47 6.90 -9.39
N LYS A 137 28.30 7.73 -10.43
CA LYS A 137 28.97 7.55 -11.71
C LYS A 137 30.41 8.06 -11.62
#